data_AF-A0A4R3YKV3-F1
#
_entry.id   AF-A0A4R3YKV3-F1
#
_cell.length_a   1.000
_cell.length_b   1.000
_cell.length_c   1.000
_cell.angle_alpha   90.00
_cell.angle_beta   90.00
_cell.angle_gamma   90.00
#
_symmetry.space_group_name_H-M   'P 1'
#
loop_
_entity.id
_entity.type
_entity.pdbx_description
1 polymer ?
#
loop_
_entity_poly.entity_id
_entity_poly.type
_entity_poly.pdbx_seq_one_letter_code
_entity_poly.pdbx_strand_id
1 'polypeptide(L)'
;MFQLLKEAWLGSPPIKFESAFGMNESVERLKAATSRWGTGLFSVSKERAVGTVTESRVSLYRVIPMVNNSFKPIFVGRFEHDASGVVLVGRFGMHWSVKIFLAIWMGICAFGTAASLSSSTSTLNGGVLSLSGLGMLAFGIALMWFGAWLSRNDPVWLGDLIGKALGAEKSSVTTTSGQVLAAKASADGASRFIRLATAGLSFTGLLVCASAITGILSYQGGTRGEIITHYTDVRLRFMAGVYGVFLLAMAFGVYRRSLFAWRMGFVVFASAAAFQPFFLLTMGGFGGEWTPVAIMGFFSVVVLFVWGRWWYAQREHFLE
;
A
#
# COMPACT_ATOMS: atom_id res chain seq x y z
N MET A 1 7.03 -7.57 -16.04
CA MET A 1 7.87 -7.64 -14.81
C MET A 1 9.23 -6.97 -14.99
N PHE A 2 10.02 -7.35 -16.00
CA PHE A 2 11.36 -6.76 -16.24
C PHE A 2 11.35 -5.24 -16.43
N GLN A 3 10.37 -4.69 -17.16
CA GLN A 3 10.19 -3.24 -17.32
C GLN A 3 10.00 -2.52 -15.99
N LEU A 4 9.23 -3.08 -15.06
CA LEU A 4 8.98 -2.47 -13.76
C LEU A 4 10.24 -2.44 -12.89
N LEU A 5 11.05 -3.51 -12.92
CA LEU A 5 12.36 -3.51 -12.26
C LEU A 5 13.28 -2.47 -12.91
N LYS A 6 13.31 -2.41 -14.24
CA LYS A 6 14.10 -1.42 -14.98
C LYS A 6 13.70 0.00 -14.61
N GLU A 7 12.41 0.31 -14.58
CA GLU A 7 11.89 1.63 -14.20
C GLU A 7 12.13 1.95 -12.73
N ALA A 8 11.97 0.97 -11.83
CA ALA A 8 12.26 1.16 -10.41
C ALA A 8 13.75 1.51 -10.19
N TRP A 9 14.66 0.86 -10.92
CA TRP A 9 16.10 1.04 -10.78
C TRP A 9 16.65 2.24 -11.55
N LEU A 10 16.30 2.40 -12.83
CA LEU A 10 16.84 3.43 -13.72
C LEU A 10 16.00 4.72 -13.75
N GLY A 11 14.75 4.64 -13.32
CA GLY A 11 13.75 5.69 -13.50
C GLY A 11 13.07 5.64 -14.86
N SER A 12 12.11 6.54 -15.07
CA SER A 12 11.49 6.78 -16.36
C SER A 12 12.52 7.31 -17.38
N PRO A 13 12.22 7.23 -18.68
CA PRO A 13 12.91 8.04 -19.68
C PRO A 13 12.94 9.53 -19.26
N PRO A 14 13.97 10.28 -19.68
CA PRO A 14 14.03 11.71 -19.39
C PRO A 14 12.85 12.44 -20.03
N ILE A 15 12.26 13.36 -19.28
CA ILE A 15 11.14 14.21 -19.67
C ILE A 15 11.63 15.66 -19.64
N LYS A 16 11.17 16.45 -20.61
CA LYS A 16 11.45 17.88 -20.73
C LYS A 16 10.16 18.67 -20.54
N PHE A 17 10.24 19.76 -19.78
CA PHE A 17 9.18 20.74 -19.64
C PHE A 17 9.73 22.11 -20.06
N GLU A 18 9.24 22.63 -21.17
CA GLU A 18 9.60 23.96 -21.64
C GLU A 18 8.97 25.02 -20.73
N SER A 19 9.70 26.09 -20.45
CA SER A 19 9.20 27.22 -19.67
C SER A 19 8.92 28.40 -20.59
N ALA A 20 7.77 29.04 -20.39
CA ALA A 20 7.43 30.30 -21.04
C ALA A 20 8.16 31.51 -20.41
N PHE A 21 8.93 31.29 -19.34
CA PHE A 21 9.54 32.32 -18.51
C PHE A 21 11.07 32.22 -18.50
N GLY A 22 11.73 33.30 -18.08
CA GLY A 22 13.17 33.30 -17.80
C GLY A 22 13.55 32.38 -16.64
N MET A 23 14.85 32.11 -16.47
CA MET A 23 15.35 31.10 -15.51
C MET A 23 14.90 31.38 -14.08
N ASN A 24 15.14 32.59 -13.58
CA ASN A 24 14.80 32.98 -12.21
C ASN A 24 13.30 32.91 -11.95
N GLU A 25 12.49 33.41 -12.89
CA GLU A 25 11.03 33.39 -12.76
C GLU A 25 10.48 31.95 -12.80
N SER A 26 11.04 31.09 -13.66
CA SER A 26 10.67 29.67 -13.74
C SER A 26 10.90 28.94 -12.42
N VAL A 27 12.08 29.17 -11.82
CA VAL A 27 12.45 28.60 -10.52
C VAL A 27 11.52 29.13 -9.43
N GLU A 28 11.24 30.42 -9.40
CA GLU A 28 10.39 31.05 -8.39
C GLU A 28 8.93 30.57 -8.48
N ARG A 29 8.36 30.48 -9.69
CA ARG A 29 7.00 29.98 -9.91
C ARG A 29 6.85 28.52 -9.52
N LEU A 30 7.80 27.66 -9.91
CA LEU A 30 7.76 26.25 -9.53
C LEU A 30 7.95 26.07 -8.02
N LYS A 31 8.79 26.90 -7.40
CA LYS A 31 8.97 26.95 -5.95
C LYS A 31 7.71 27.42 -5.24
N ALA A 32 6.98 28.40 -5.77
CA ALA A 32 5.71 28.86 -5.23
C ALA A 32 4.60 27.80 -5.32
N ALA A 33 4.62 26.97 -6.38
CA ALA A 33 3.73 25.82 -6.52
C ALA A 33 4.11 24.62 -5.61
N THR A 34 5.28 24.67 -4.96
CA THR A 34 5.83 23.59 -4.13
C THR A 34 5.85 23.97 -2.65
N SER A 35 5.38 23.08 -1.78
CA SER A 35 5.46 23.27 -0.33
C SER A 35 6.84 22.88 0.21
N ARG A 36 7.38 23.67 1.15
CA ARG A 36 8.63 23.32 1.86
C ARG A 36 8.46 22.12 2.78
N TRP A 37 9.54 21.38 2.96
CA TRP A 37 9.62 20.29 3.93
C TRP A 37 9.38 20.85 5.35
N GLY A 38 8.41 20.30 6.08
CA GLY A 38 8.11 20.69 7.47
C GLY A 38 6.80 21.47 7.68
N THR A 39 6.35 22.29 6.74
CA THR A 39 5.09 23.07 6.88
C THR A 39 3.82 22.23 6.66
N GLY A 40 3.97 20.95 6.27
CA GLY A 40 2.88 20.06 5.86
C GLY A 40 2.48 18.99 6.87
N LEU A 41 3.20 18.79 7.98
CA LEU A 41 2.88 17.70 8.93
C LEU A 41 1.49 17.85 9.58
N PHE A 42 0.94 19.06 9.61
CA PHE A 42 -0.38 19.37 10.19
C PHE A 42 -1.44 19.79 9.15
N SER A 43 -1.11 19.85 7.87
CA SER A 43 -2.09 20.17 6.81
C SER A 43 -2.79 18.87 6.36
N VAL A 44 -3.76 18.44 7.15
CA VAL A 44 -4.40 17.11 7.04
C VAL A 44 -5.26 16.93 5.78
N SER A 45 -5.62 17.99 5.05
CA SER A 45 -6.76 17.91 4.11
C SER A 45 -6.47 18.02 2.61
N LYS A 46 -5.27 18.42 2.16
CA LYS A 46 -5.01 18.63 0.72
C LYS A 46 -3.72 17.97 0.26
N GLU A 47 -3.80 17.35 -0.91
CA GLU A 47 -2.63 16.85 -1.65
C GLU A 47 -1.73 18.02 -2.06
N ARG A 48 -0.42 17.83 -1.95
CA ARG A 48 0.58 18.88 -2.26
C ARG A 48 1.83 18.29 -2.89
N ALA A 49 2.48 19.08 -3.74
CA ALA A 49 3.85 18.82 -4.17
C ALA A 49 4.80 19.31 -3.08
N VAL A 50 5.70 18.45 -2.64
CA VAL A 50 6.72 18.77 -1.63
C VAL A 50 8.09 18.47 -2.21
N GLY A 51 9.06 19.34 -1.90
CA GLY A 51 10.44 19.08 -2.26
C GLY A 51 11.31 20.33 -2.37
N THR A 52 12.41 20.17 -3.11
CA THR A 52 13.42 21.21 -3.32
C THR A 52 13.36 21.69 -4.76
N VAL A 53 13.35 23.01 -4.95
CA VAL A 53 13.39 23.65 -6.25
C VAL A 53 14.53 24.67 -6.25
N THR A 54 15.60 24.34 -6.96
CA THR A 54 16.69 25.25 -7.33
C THR A 54 16.96 25.09 -8.83
N GLU A 55 17.73 26.02 -9.42
CA GLU A 55 18.16 25.93 -10.82
C GLU A 55 18.87 24.60 -11.11
N SER A 56 19.89 24.28 -10.31
CA SER A 56 20.72 23.08 -10.48
C SER A 56 20.05 21.77 -10.06
N ARG A 57 18.98 21.83 -9.26
CA ARG A 57 18.32 20.65 -8.70
C ARG A 57 16.85 20.90 -8.37
N VAL A 58 16.00 20.16 -9.04
CA VAL A 58 14.58 20.03 -8.74
C VAL A 58 14.32 18.62 -8.26
N SER A 59 13.69 18.47 -7.10
CA SER A 59 13.30 17.19 -6.53
C SER A 59 11.90 17.33 -5.95
N LEU A 60 10.88 16.74 -6.59
CA LEU A 60 9.47 16.90 -6.22
C LEU A 60 8.79 15.55 -6.05
N TYR A 61 7.93 15.44 -5.04
CA TYR A 61 7.06 14.28 -4.86
C TYR A 61 5.68 14.71 -4.34
N ARG A 62 4.67 13.89 -4.62
CA ARG A 62 3.32 14.12 -4.11
C ARG A 62 3.19 13.63 -2.67
N VAL A 63 2.56 14.44 -1.83
CA VAL A 63 2.11 14.05 -0.50
C VAL A 63 0.60 13.95 -0.53
N ILE A 64 0.10 12.73 -0.31
CA ILE A 64 -1.31 12.44 -0.09
C ILE A 64 -1.48 12.27 1.42
N PRO A 65 -2.34 13.07 2.08
CA PRO A 65 -2.57 12.91 3.51
C PRO A 65 -2.91 11.47 3.89
N MET A 66 -2.37 10.99 5.00
CA MET A 66 -2.59 9.63 5.54
C MET A 66 -2.03 8.46 4.72
N VAL A 67 -1.51 8.69 3.51
CA VAL A 67 -0.89 7.64 2.69
C VAL A 67 0.59 7.91 2.58
N ASN A 68 1.39 7.18 3.38
CA ASN A 68 2.84 7.19 3.23
C ASN A 68 3.28 5.97 2.42
N ASN A 69 3.64 6.21 1.17
CA ASN A 69 4.15 5.19 0.27
C ASN A 69 5.62 5.50 -0.05
N SER A 70 6.54 4.69 0.48
CA SER A 70 7.97 4.84 0.19
C SER A 70 8.32 4.53 -1.27
N PHE A 71 7.51 3.73 -1.96
CA PHE A 71 7.74 3.35 -3.36
C PHE A 71 7.23 4.37 -4.37
N LYS A 72 6.68 5.50 -3.92
CA LYS A 72 6.14 6.53 -4.82
C LYS A 72 7.25 7.17 -5.68
N PRO A 73 6.92 7.54 -6.93
CA PRO A 73 7.87 8.21 -7.81
C PRO A 73 8.15 9.63 -7.32
N ILE A 74 9.42 10.02 -7.46
CA ILE A 74 9.96 11.35 -7.20
C ILE A 74 10.47 11.87 -8.53
N PHE A 75 10.04 13.07 -8.91
CA PHE A 75 10.64 13.79 -10.02
C PHE A 75 11.99 14.34 -9.58
N VAL A 76 13.06 14.00 -10.30
CA VAL A 76 14.40 14.57 -10.08
C VAL A 76 14.91 15.13 -11.40
N GLY A 77 15.28 16.41 -11.41
CA GLY A 77 15.70 17.13 -12.60
C GLY A 77 16.51 18.39 -12.29
N ARG A 78 16.72 19.22 -13.30
CA ARG A 78 17.38 20.53 -13.22
C ARG A 78 16.92 21.42 -14.37
N PHE A 79 17.00 22.72 -14.19
CA PHE A 79 16.78 23.66 -15.28
C PHE A 79 18.04 23.75 -16.15
N GLU A 80 17.84 23.81 -17.46
CA GLU A 80 18.88 23.96 -18.48
C GLU A 80 18.47 25.08 -19.44
N HIS A 81 19.45 25.78 -20.00
CA HIS A 81 19.24 26.67 -21.13
C HIS A 81 19.35 25.87 -22.43
N ASP A 82 18.29 25.87 -23.22
CA ASP A 82 18.24 25.34 -24.58
C ASP A 82 18.12 26.49 -25.58
N ALA A 83 18.31 26.23 -26.88
CA ALA A 83 18.22 27.23 -27.94
C ALA A 83 16.86 27.94 -27.98
N SER A 84 15.80 27.28 -27.53
CA SER A 84 14.42 27.80 -27.48
C SER A 84 14.06 28.50 -26.16
N GLY A 85 14.93 28.48 -25.15
CA GLY A 85 14.65 29.09 -23.85
C GLY A 85 15.04 28.23 -22.66
N VAL A 86 14.29 28.33 -21.57
CA VAL A 86 14.56 27.58 -20.34
C VAL A 86 13.76 26.28 -20.35
N VAL A 87 14.44 25.16 -20.10
CA VAL A 87 13.82 23.83 -20.08
C VAL A 87 14.13 23.13 -18.76
N LEU A 88 13.12 22.57 -18.11
CA LEU A 88 13.29 21.68 -16.97
C LEU A 88 13.43 20.24 -17.48
N VAL A 89 14.63 19.66 -17.35
CA VAL A 89 14.92 18.28 -17.75
C VAL A 89 15.02 17.41 -16.51
N GLY A 90 14.33 16.27 -16.50
CA GLY A 90 14.35 15.36 -15.36
C GLY A 90 13.78 13.99 -15.66
N ARG A 91 13.62 13.18 -14.62
CA ARG A 91 13.00 11.86 -14.69
C ARG A 91 12.23 11.54 -13.42
N PHE A 92 11.23 10.67 -13.53
CA PHE A 92 10.56 10.10 -12.37
C PHE A 92 11.30 8.83 -11.93
N GLY A 93 11.53 8.68 -10.63
CA GLY A 93 12.17 7.47 -10.11
C GLY A 93 11.91 7.30 -8.63
N MET A 94 12.23 6.11 -8.12
CA MET A 94 12.13 5.82 -6.69
C MET A 94 13.24 6.51 -5.89
N HIS A 95 12.97 6.85 -4.63
CA HIS A 95 14.00 7.39 -3.74
C HIS A 95 15.19 6.43 -3.58
N TRP A 96 16.41 6.96 -3.55
CA TRP A 96 17.64 6.15 -3.51
C TRP A 96 17.70 5.23 -2.29
N SER A 97 17.23 5.69 -1.12
CA SER A 97 17.24 4.88 0.09
C SER A 97 16.36 3.62 -0.03
N VAL A 98 15.25 3.71 -0.76
CA VAL A 98 14.35 2.58 -0.99
C VAL A 98 14.98 1.57 -1.95
N LYS A 99 15.74 2.04 -2.94
CA LYS A 99 16.53 1.17 -3.83
C LYS A 99 17.59 0.39 -3.05
N ILE A 100 18.32 1.06 -2.16
CA ILE A 100 19.33 0.41 -1.30
C ILE A 100 18.66 -0.61 -0.39
N PHE A 101 17.57 -0.23 0.28
CA PHE A 101 16.81 -1.15 1.12
C PHE A 101 16.36 -2.40 0.35
N LEU A 102 15.79 -2.22 -0.85
CA LEU A 102 15.37 -3.34 -1.70
C LEU A 102 16.56 -4.20 -2.14
N ALA A 103 17.70 -3.61 -2.52
CA ALA A 103 18.89 -4.39 -2.87
C ALA A 103 19.38 -5.24 -1.69
N ILE A 104 19.46 -4.66 -0.49
CA ILE A 104 19.89 -5.39 0.71
C ILE A 104 18.88 -6.50 1.03
N TRP A 105 17.59 -6.19 1.07
CA TRP A 105 16.52 -7.15 1.33
C TRP A 105 16.57 -8.33 0.36
N MET A 106 16.60 -8.04 -0.95
CA MET A 106 16.64 -9.05 -2.00
C MET A 106 17.94 -9.85 -1.95
N GLY A 107 19.07 -9.20 -1.65
CA GLY A 107 20.36 -9.85 -1.47
C GLY A 107 20.35 -10.86 -0.32
N ILE A 108 19.81 -10.47 0.85
CA ILE A 108 19.69 -11.37 2.00
C ILE A 108 18.76 -12.55 1.68
N CYS A 109 17.60 -12.30 1.07
CA CYS A 109 16.66 -13.37 0.75
C CYS A 109 17.24 -14.32 -0.32
N ALA A 110 17.92 -13.80 -1.34
CA ALA A 110 18.58 -14.61 -2.36
C ALA A 110 19.74 -15.43 -1.79
N PHE A 111 20.59 -14.81 -0.95
CA PHE A 111 21.69 -15.49 -0.29
C PHE A 111 21.19 -16.60 0.65
N GLY A 112 20.20 -16.30 1.49
CA GLY A 112 19.59 -17.29 2.39
C GLY A 112 18.97 -18.46 1.63
N THR A 113 18.29 -18.17 0.52
CA THR A 113 17.75 -19.20 -0.39
C THR A 113 18.87 -20.05 -0.99
N ALA A 114 19.94 -19.44 -1.51
CA ALA A 114 21.05 -20.19 -2.09
C ALA A 114 21.75 -21.07 -1.03
N ALA A 115 22.02 -20.53 0.16
CA ALA A 115 22.64 -21.24 1.26
C ALA A 115 21.77 -22.42 1.77
N SER A 116 20.45 -22.24 1.81
CA SER A 116 19.54 -23.32 2.18
C SER A 116 19.47 -24.40 1.09
N LEU A 117 19.51 -24.04 -0.20
CA LEU A 117 19.60 -25.02 -1.28
C LEU A 117 20.90 -25.82 -1.20
N SER A 118 22.03 -25.17 -0.93
CA SER A 118 23.34 -25.84 -0.80
C SER A 118 23.43 -26.78 0.41
N SER A 119 22.67 -26.51 1.48
CA SER A 119 22.65 -27.34 2.69
C SER A 119 21.54 -28.41 2.70
N SER A 120 20.61 -28.39 1.73
CA SER A 120 19.44 -29.29 1.68
C SER A 120 19.76 -30.72 1.19
N THR A 121 20.98 -31.22 1.34
CA THR A 121 21.34 -32.55 0.84
C THR A 121 20.87 -33.72 1.72
N SER A 122 20.22 -33.49 2.88
CA SER A 122 19.82 -34.62 3.75
C SER A 122 18.69 -34.40 4.79
N THR A 123 18.04 -33.24 4.87
CA THR A 123 16.96 -33.02 5.86
C THR A 123 15.71 -32.36 5.27
N LEU A 124 14.52 -32.89 5.61
CA LEU A 124 13.20 -32.35 5.23
C LEU A 124 13.03 -30.86 5.61
N ASN A 125 13.69 -30.41 6.67
CA ASN A 125 13.66 -29.03 7.13
C ASN A 125 14.37 -28.05 6.16
N GLY A 126 15.36 -28.51 5.39
CA GLY A 126 16.06 -27.67 4.41
C GLY A 126 15.18 -27.20 3.25
N GLY A 127 14.23 -28.03 2.83
CA GLY A 127 13.26 -27.68 1.79
C GLY A 127 12.31 -26.56 2.20
N VAL A 128 11.81 -26.58 3.44
CA VAL A 128 10.90 -25.54 3.98
C VAL A 128 11.62 -24.19 4.12
N LEU A 129 12.88 -24.22 4.59
CA LEU A 129 13.74 -23.02 4.68
C LEU A 129 14.02 -22.40 3.30
N SER A 130 14.22 -23.22 2.27
CA SER A 130 14.42 -22.73 0.90
C SER A 130 13.16 -22.10 0.33
N LEU A 131 11.99 -22.70 0.61
CA LEU A 131 10.70 -22.17 0.15
C LEU A 131 10.36 -20.84 0.84
N SER A 132 10.74 -20.65 2.11
CA SER A 132 10.50 -19.40 2.82
C SER A 132 11.31 -18.23 2.24
N GLY A 133 12.57 -18.46 1.85
CA GLY A 133 13.40 -17.47 1.16
C GLY A 133 12.81 -17.02 -0.18
N LEU A 134 12.34 -17.98 -1.00
CA LEU A 134 11.61 -17.68 -2.25
C LEU A 134 10.29 -16.93 -1.99
N GLY A 135 9.54 -17.32 -0.96
CA GLY A 135 8.32 -16.64 -0.54
C GLY A 135 8.58 -15.18 -0.17
N MET A 136 9.65 -14.90 0.57
CA MET A 136 10.05 -13.54 0.96
C MET A 136 10.53 -12.69 -0.23
N LEU A 137 11.21 -13.30 -1.21
CA LEU A 137 11.55 -12.62 -2.48
C LEU A 137 10.28 -12.24 -3.26
N ALA A 138 9.37 -13.20 -3.46
CA ALA A 138 8.11 -12.97 -4.16
C ALA A 138 7.29 -11.88 -3.45
N PHE A 139 7.25 -11.90 -2.12
CA PHE A 139 6.59 -10.88 -1.31
C PHE A 139 7.22 -9.50 -1.51
N GLY A 140 8.54 -9.38 -1.50
CA GLY A 140 9.23 -8.11 -1.75
C GLY A 140 8.91 -7.53 -3.13
N ILE A 141 8.84 -8.38 -4.16
CA ILE A 141 8.47 -7.97 -5.53
C ILE A 141 7.00 -7.51 -5.56
N ALA A 142 6.10 -8.27 -4.94
CA ALA A 142 4.69 -7.93 -4.85
C ALA A 142 4.46 -6.61 -4.12
N LEU A 143 5.19 -6.37 -3.01
CA LEU A 143 5.12 -5.14 -2.23
C LEU A 143 5.58 -3.92 -3.06
N MET A 144 6.69 -4.06 -3.79
CA MET A 144 7.19 -3.01 -4.67
C MET A 144 6.19 -2.72 -5.81
N TRP A 145 5.65 -3.77 -6.44
CA TRP A 145 4.62 -3.65 -7.49
C TRP A 145 3.38 -2.93 -6.97
N PHE A 146 2.90 -3.34 -5.79
CA PHE A 146 1.74 -2.73 -5.15
C PHE A 146 1.98 -1.26 -4.79
N GLY A 147 3.16 -0.92 -4.26
CA GLY A 147 3.55 0.46 -3.97
C GLY A 147 3.64 1.32 -5.24
N ALA A 148 4.23 0.82 -6.31
CA ALA A 148 4.26 1.52 -7.59
C ALA A 148 2.84 1.71 -8.16
N TRP A 149 2.00 0.68 -8.06
CA TRP A 149 0.61 0.71 -8.50
C TRP A 149 -0.23 1.75 -7.75
N LEU A 150 -0.06 1.87 -6.42
CA LEU A 150 -0.74 2.89 -5.60
C LEU A 150 -0.40 4.32 -6.01
N SER A 151 0.77 4.53 -6.62
CA SER A 151 1.30 5.84 -7.00
C SER A 151 1.36 6.07 -8.51
N ARG A 152 0.69 5.22 -9.31
CA ARG A 152 0.72 5.29 -10.79
C ARG A 152 0.26 6.62 -11.38
N ASN A 153 -0.56 7.38 -10.66
CA ASN A 153 -1.08 8.68 -11.09
C ASN A 153 -0.19 9.86 -10.66
N ASP A 154 0.80 9.64 -9.79
CA ASP A 154 1.65 10.70 -9.26
C ASP A 154 2.52 11.37 -10.32
N PRO A 155 3.11 10.65 -11.31
CA PRO A 155 3.88 11.29 -12.38
C PRO A 155 3.03 12.23 -13.25
N VAL A 156 1.79 11.82 -13.57
CA VAL A 156 0.86 12.65 -14.36
C VAL A 156 0.46 13.88 -13.56
N TRP A 157 0.07 13.71 -12.30
CA TRP A 157 -0.31 14.82 -11.43
C TRP A 157 0.84 15.82 -11.21
N LEU A 158 2.07 15.33 -11.00
CA LEU A 158 3.25 16.19 -10.88
C LEU A 158 3.60 16.86 -12.20
N GLY A 159 3.49 16.16 -13.33
CA GLY A 159 3.71 16.71 -14.66
C GLY A 159 2.75 17.86 -14.97
N ASP A 160 1.46 17.71 -14.67
CA ASP A 160 0.46 18.76 -14.83
C ASP A 160 0.77 19.98 -13.96
N LEU A 161 1.17 19.76 -12.70
CA LEU A 161 1.56 20.83 -11.78
C LEU A 161 2.80 21.58 -12.27
N ILE A 162 3.83 20.86 -12.73
CA ILE A 162 5.06 21.44 -13.29
C ILE A 162 4.73 22.25 -14.55
N GLY A 163 3.99 21.66 -15.50
CA GLY A 163 3.61 22.34 -16.74
C GLY A 163 2.83 23.62 -16.49
N LYS A 164 1.86 23.57 -15.57
CA LYS A 164 1.09 24.76 -15.17
C LYS A 164 1.97 25.83 -14.52
N ALA A 165 2.91 25.45 -13.66
CA ALA A 165 3.80 26.40 -13.00
C ALA A 165 4.76 27.08 -13.98
N LEU A 166 5.21 26.36 -15.01
CA LEU A 166 6.14 26.86 -16.03
C LEU A 166 5.44 27.54 -17.21
N GLY A 167 4.11 27.61 -17.20
CA GLY A 167 3.35 28.21 -18.31
C GLY A 167 3.52 27.44 -19.63
N ALA A 168 3.94 26.17 -19.56
CA ALA A 168 4.02 25.30 -20.72
C ALA A 168 2.59 25.17 -21.29
N GLU A 169 2.37 25.75 -22.46
CA GLU A 169 1.06 25.84 -23.10
C GLU A 169 0.67 24.45 -23.62
N LYS A 170 0.21 23.56 -22.72
CA LYS A 170 -0.09 22.14 -22.98
C LYS A 170 0.73 21.60 -24.16
N SER A 171 2.07 21.71 -24.09
CA SER A 171 2.92 21.07 -25.08
C SER A 171 2.41 19.64 -25.21
N SER A 172 2.09 19.27 -26.44
CA SER A 172 1.26 18.15 -26.88
C SER A 172 1.79 16.77 -26.46
N VAL A 173 1.98 16.55 -25.16
CA VAL A 173 1.83 15.23 -24.57
C VAL A 173 0.36 14.91 -24.78
N THR A 174 0.10 13.90 -25.60
CA THR A 174 -1.20 13.29 -25.88
C THR A 174 -2.03 13.09 -24.59
N THR A 175 -2.68 14.16 -24.12
CA THR A 175 -3.34 14.26 -22.80
C THR A 175 -4.82 14.51 -23.00
N THR A 176 -5.42 13.89 -24.02
CA THR A 176 -6.88 13.72 -24.08
C THR A 176 -7.31 12.48 -23.29
N SER A 177 -6.43 11.48 -23.19
CA SER A 177 -6.67 10.30 -22.33
C SER A 177 -6.35 10.59 -20.85
N GLY A 178 -5.30 11.34 -20.52
CA GLY A 178 -4.78 11.46 -19.14
C GLY A 178 -5.70 12.14 -18.11
N GLN A 179 -6.33 13.27 -18.44
CA GLN A 179 -7.17 14.01 -17.47
C GLN A 179 -8.57 13.39 -17.31
N VAL A 180 -9.16 12.88 -18.39
CA VAL A 180 -10.37 12.05 -18.31
C VAL A 180 -10.04 10.75 -17.56
N LEU A 181 -8.88 10.13 -17.79
CA LEU A 181 -8.43 8.96 -17.03
C LEU A 181 -8.11 9.28 -15.58
N ALA A 182 -7.63 10.47 -15.21
CA ALA A 182 -7.29 10.82 -13.83
C ALA A 182 -8.54 11.10 -12.98
N ALA A 183 -9.50 11.87 -13.51
CA ALA A 183 -10.80 12.09 -12.87
C ALA A 183 -11.65 10.81 -12.86
N LYS A 184 -11.59 10.01 -13.94
CA LYS A 184 -12.19 8.67 -13.97
C LYS A 184 -11.44 7.70 -13.07
N ALA A 185 -10.13 7.82 -12.87
CA ALA A 185 -9.34 6.95 -11.99
C ALA A 185 -9.52 7.27 -10.51
N SER A 186 -9.83 8.51 -10.13
CA SER A 186 -10.21 8.83 -8.74
C SER A 186 -11.62 8.31 -8.43
N ALA A 187 -12.57 8.50 -9.35
CA ALA A 187 -13.92 7.92 -9.24
C ALA A 187 -13.91 6.38 -9.30
N ASP A 188 -13.10 5.79 -10.20
CA ASP A 188 -12.89 4.34 -10.31
C ASP A 188 -12.11 3.79 -9.13
N GLY A 189 -11.16 4.55 -8.57
CA GLY A 189 -10.32 4.11 -7.46
C GLY A 189 -11.16 3.85 -6.21
N ALA A 190 -12.01 4.83 -5.85
CA ALA A 190 -12.98 4.68 -4.77
C ALA A 190 -13.95 3.52 -5.04
N SER A 191 -14.44 3.39 -6.28
CA SER A 191 -15.33 2.29 -6.70
C SER A 191 -14.68 0.91 -6.61
N ARG A 192 -13.42 0.75 -7.03
CA ARG A 192 -12.68 -0.51 -7.00
C ARG A 192 -12.35 -0.93 -5.57
N PHE A 193 -11.94 0.02 -4.73
CA PHE A 193 -11.69 -0.27 -3.32
C PHE A 193 -12.96 -0.81 -2.63
N ILE A 194 -14.09 -0.12 -2.77
CA ILE A 194 -15.37 -0.55 -2.18
C ILE A 194 -15.73 -1.96 -2.65
N ARG A 195 -15.55 -2.26 -3.94
CA ARG A 195 -15.80 -3.60 -4.49
C ARG A 195 -14.88 -4.67 -3.90
N LEU A 196 -13.59 -4.38 -3.73
CA LEU A 196 -12.64 -5.31 -3.14
C LEU A 196 -12.93 -5.55 -1.65
N ALA A 197 -13.21 -4.49 -0.88
CA ALA A 197 -13.61 -4.60 0.52
C ALA A 197 -14.90 -5.40 0.67
N THR A 198 -15.90 -5.12 -0.18
CA THR A 198 -17.15 -5.87 -0.25
C THR A 198 -16.88 -7.34 -0.57
N ALA A 199 -16.10 -7.63 -1.61
CA ALA A 199 -15.80 -9.01 -2.03
C ALA A 199 -15.07 -9.78 -0.93
N GLY A 200 -14.09 -9.15 -0.26
CA GLY A 200 -13.39 -9.74 0.88
C GLY A 200 -14.33 -10.06 2.03
N LEU A 201 -15.12 -9.09 2.50
CA LEU A 201 -16.10 -9.29 3.57
C LEU A 201 -17.15 -10.35 3.21
N SER A 202 -17.65 -10.33 1.97
CA SER A 202 -18.62 -11.32 1.48
C SER A 202 -18.03 -12.72 1.45
N PHE A 203 -16.82 -12.87 0.93
CA PHE A 203 -16.14 -14.16 0.87
C PHE A 203 -15.88 -14.71 2.28
N THR A 204 -15.36 -13.88 3.19
CA THR A 204 -15.16 -14.28 4.58
C THR A 204 -16.48 -14.64 5.26
N GLY A 205 -17.54 -13.84 5.08
CA GLY A 205 -18.86 -14.13 5.62
C GLY A 205 -19.44 -15.44 5.10
N LEU A 206 -19.34 -15.71 3.80
CA LEU A 206 -19.77 -16.97 3.19
C LEU A 206 -18.98 -18.17 3.73
N LEU A 207 -17.65 -18.05 3.84
CA LEU A 207 -16.82 -19.11 4.42
C LEU A 207 -17.20 -19.42 5.87
N VAL A 208 -17.47 -18.38 6.67
CA VAL A 208 -17.91 -18.54 8.07
C VAL A 208 -19.29 -19.20 8.13
N CYS A 209 -20.24 -18.80 7.28
CA CYS A 209 -21.54 -19.45 7.19
C CYS A 209 -21.41 -20.92 6.76
N ALA A 210 -20.60 -21.22 5.74
CA ALA A 210 -20.36 -22.58 5.28
C ALA A 210 -19.71 -23.43 6.38
N SER A 211 -18.73 -22.88 7.09
CA SER A 211 -18.11 -23.48 8.29
C SER A 211 -19.16 -23.79 9.35
N ALA A 212 -20.04 -22.84 9.67
CA ALA A 212 -21.12 -23.03 10.63
C ALA A 212 -22.14 -24.09 10.15
N ILE A 213 -22.48 -24.15 8.87
CA ILE A 213 -23.43 -25.15 8.32
C ILE A 213 -22.81 -26.55 8.33
N THR A 214 -21.56 -26.69 7.90
CA THR A 214 -20.85 -27.98 7.84
C THR A 214 -20.37 -28.45 9.22
N GLY A 215 -20.23 -27.53 10.17
CA GLY A 215 -19.65 -27.80 11.48
C GLY A 215 -18.13 -27.93 11.45
N ILE A 216 -17.43 -27.42 10.42
CA ILE A 216 -15.97 -27.50 10.24
C ILE A 216 -15.33 -26.15 10.55
N LEU A 217 -14.46 -26.05 11.55
CA LEU A 217 -13.86 -24.79 12.03
C LEU A 217 -12.56 -24.44 11.28
N SER A 218 -11.63 -25.39 11.15
CA SER A 218 -10.36 -25.22 10.43
C SER A 218 -9.71 -26.57 10.11
N TYR A 219 -8.88 -26.62 9.06
CA TYR A 219 -8.04 -27.80 8.78
C TYR A 219 -6.71 -27.64 9.53
N GLN A 220 -6.51 -28.41 10.60
CA GLN A 220 -5.18 -28.60 11.17
C GLN A 220 -4.62 -29.89 10.57
N GLY A 221 -3.68 -29.74 9.65
CA GLY A 221 -2.95 -30.89 9.09
C GLY A 221 -2.13 -31.56 10.20
N GLY A 222 -2.68 -32.62 10.79
CA GLY A 222 -1.91 -33.49 11.67
C GLY A 222 -0.80 -34.19 10.90
N THR A 223 0.23 -34.66 11.59
CA THR A 223 1.36 -35.40 10.99
C THR A 223 0.96 -36.70 10.28
N ARG A 224 -0.28 -37.17 10.47
CA ARG A 224 -0.91 -38.30 9.76
C ARG A 224 -1.88 -37.89 8.64
N GLY A 225 -2.03 -36.60 8.36
CA GLY A 225 -2.75 -36.12 7.18
C GLY A 225 -4.24 -35.80 7.37
N GLU A 226 -4.86 -36.02 8.52
CA GLU A 226 -6.27 -35.64 8.73
C GLU A 226 -6.56 -35.23 10.17
N ILE A 227 -6.97 -33.98 10.37
CA ILE A 227 -7.95 -33.59 11.40
C ILE A 227 -8.80 -32.45 10.83
N ILE A 228 -10.03 -32.79 10.40
CA ILE A 228 -11.09 -31.80 10.25
C ILE A 228 -11.49 -31.39 11.67
N THR A 229 -11.20 -30.15 12.08
CA THR A 229 -11.64 -29.69 13.40
C THR A 229 -13.12 -29.35 13.34
N HIS A 230 -13.91 -29.99 14.20
CA HIS A 230 -15.31 -29.67 14.37
C HIS A 230 -15.52 -28.68 15.51
N TYR A 231 -16.62 -27.93 15.47
CA TYR A 231 -17.02 -27.10 16.61
C TYR A 231 -17.24 -28.00 17.83
N THR A 232 -16.56 -27.70 18.93
CA THR A 232 -16.70 -28.42 20.21
C THR A 232 -18.05 -28.17 20.89
N ASP A 233 -18.72 -27.06 20.56
CA ASP A 233 -20.00 -26.66 21.11
C ASP A 233 -20.95 -26.16 19.98
N VAL A 234 -22.20 -26.60 20.03
CA VAL A 234 -23.29 -26.14 19.16
C VAL A 234 -23.49 -24.62 19.27
N ARG A 235 -23.28 -24.04 20.47
CA ARG A 235 -23.37 -22.59 20.69
C ARG A 235 -22.33 -21.83 19.89
N LEU A 236 -21.08 -22.31 19.85
CA LEU A 236 -20.01 -21.70 19.06
C LEU A 236 -20.32 -21.78 17.56
N ARG A 237 -20.87 -22.91 17.11
CA ARG A 237 -21.33 -23.09 15.72
C ARG A 237 -22.43 -22.08 15.36
N PHE A 238 -23.41 -21.88 16.24
CA PHE A 238 -24.48 -20.90 16.04
C PHE A 238 -23.93 -19.46 16.03
N MET A 239 -23.04 -19.12 16.97
CA MET A 239 -22.38 -17.81 17.02
C MET A 239 -21.55 -17.52 15.77
N ALA A 240 -20.84 -18.52 15.24
CA ALA A 240 -20.15 -18.39 13.96
C ALA A 240 -21.14 -18.12 12.82
N GLY A 241 -22.28 -18.82 12.77
CA GLY A 241 -23.33 -18.55 11.78
C GLY A 241 -23.86 -17.12 11.85
N VAL A 242 -24.18 -16.63 13.06
CA VAL A 242 -24.62 -15.24 13.29
C VAL A 242 -23.54 -14.25 12.85
N TYR A 243 -22.29 -14.51 13.19
CA TYR A 243 -21.16 -13.68 12.78
C TYR A 243 -20.97 -13.64 11.26
N GLY A 244 -21.12 -14.78 10.57
CA GLY A 244 -21.08 -14.85 9.12
C GLY A 244 -22.17 -14.02 8.45
N VAL A 245 -23.41 -14.12 8.94
CA VAL A 245 -24.54 -13.28 8.47
C VAL A 245 -24.27 -11.81 8.73
N PHE A 246 -23.72 -11.47 9.89
CA PHE A 246 -23.34 -10.10 10.22
C PHE A 246 -22.27 -9.54 9.26
N LEU A 247 -21.22 -10.32 8.94
CA LEU A 247 -20.22 -9.94 7.95
C LEU A 247 -20.83 -9.70 6.55
N LEU A 248 -21.79 -10.53 6.14
CA LEU A 248 -22.50 -10.36 4.87
C LEU A 248 -23.36 -9.08 4.86
N ALA A 249 -24.06 -8.79 5.97
CA ALA A 249 -24.80 -7.55 6.13
C ALA A 249 -23.88 -6.32 6.07
N MET A 250 -22.70 -6.38 6.70
CA MET A 250 -21.69 -5.32 6.59
C MET A 250 -21.14 -5.19 5.18
N ALA A 251 -20.86 -6.30 4.48
CA ALA A 251 -20.41 -6.27 3.09
C ALA A 251 -21.43 -5.55 2.19
N PHE A 252 -22.71 -5.88 2.35
CA PHE A 252 -23.80 -5.20 1.65
C PHE A 252 -23.89 -3.71 2.01
N GLY A 253 -23.73 -3.36 3.29
CA GLY A 253 -23.69 -1.97 3.74
C GLY A 253 -22.50 -1.19 3.15
N VAL A 254 -21.32 -1.79 3.08
CA VAL A 254 -20.12 -1.20 2.45
C VAL A 254 -20.35 -1.01 0.94
N TYR A 255 -20.95 -1.99 0.26
CA TYR A 255 -21.34 -1.88 -1.14
C TYR A 255 -22.31 -0.72 -1.39
N ARG A 256 -23.30 -0.57 -0.51
CA ARG A 256 -24.27 0.55 -0.48
C ARG A 256 -23.67 1.88 -0.01
N ARG A 257 -22.37 1.90 0.33
CA ARG A 257 -21.67 3.08 0.84
C ARG A 257 -22.26 3.64 2.14
N SER A 258 -22.82 2.79 3.00
CA SER A 258 -23.29 3.21 4.32
C SER A 258 -22.12 3.47 5.27
N LEU A 259 -22.05 4.69 5.82
CA LEU A 259 -21.02 5.05 6.80
C LEU A 259 -21.14 4.23 8.10
N PHE A 260 -22.35 3.84 8.49
CA PHE A 260 -22.57 2.97 9.65
C PHE A 260 -21.92 1.59 9.46
N ALA A 261 -22.15 0.94 8.33
CA ALA A 261 -21.55 -0.36 8.02
C ALA A 261 -20.02 -0.29 7.98
N TRP A 262 -19.48 0.82 7.45
CA TRP A 262 -18.05 1.10 7.48
C TRP A 262 -17.52 1.21 8.92
N ARG A 263 -18.17 1.96 9.81
CA ARG A 263 -17.74 2.06 11.22
C ARG A 263 -17.81 0.71 11.93
N MET A 264 -18.86 -0.07 11.70
CA MET A 264 -18.99 -1.40 12.29
C MET A 264 -17.92 -2.37 11.80
N GLY A 265 -17.50 -2.29 10.52
CA GLY A 265 -16.38 -3.07 10.00
C GLY A 265 -15.08 -2.82 10.76
N PHE A 266 -14.82 -1.56 11.14
CA PHE A 266 -13.67 -1.23 11.99
C PHE A 266 -13.80 -1.81 13.39
N VAL A 267 -14.99 -1.75 14.01
CA VAL A 267 -15.22 -2.33 15.34
C VAL A 267 -14.94 -3.83 15.32
N VAL A 268 -15.40 -4.55 14.30
CA VAL A 268 -15.09 -5.97 14.13
C VAL A 268 -13.60 -6.20 13.99
N PHE A 269 -12.94 -5.48 13.08
CA PHE A 269 -11.50 -5.58 12.90
C PHE A 269 -10.71 -5.30 14.18
N ALA A 270 -11.11 -4.25 14.92
CA ALA A 270 -10.50 -3.85 16.17
C ALA A 270 -10.71 -4.89 17.27
N SER A 271 -11.92 -5.44 17.37
CA SER A 271 -12.23 -6.51 18.32
C SER A 271 -11.42 -7.78 18.05
N ALA A 272 -11.23 -8.16 16.78
CA ALA A 272 -10.41 -9.31 16.41
C ALA A 272 -8.93 -9.10 16.77
N ALA A 273 -8.39 -7.91 16.53
CA ALA A 273 -7.03 -7.56 16.93
C ALA A 273 -6.86 -7.46 18.45
N ALA A 274 -7.88 -7.00 19.19
CA ALA A 274 -7.87 -6.92 20.65
C ALA A 274 -8.12 -8.27 21.33
N PHE A 275 -8.80 -9.21 20.65
CA PHE A 275 -9.07 -10.54 21.18
C PHE A 275 -7.78 -11.33 21.43
N GLN A 276 -6.78 -11.22 20.54
CA GLN A 276 -5.48 -11.89 20.69
C GLN A 276 -4.75 -11.53 22.00
N PRO A 277 -4.48 -10.24 22.32
CA PRO A 277 -3.85 -9.88 23.58
C PRO A 277 -4.76 -10.15 24.79
N PHE A 278 -6.08 -10.01 24.66
CA PHE A 278 -7.00 -10.36 25.74
C PHE A 278 -6.91 -11.85 26.09
N PHE A 279 -6.98 -12.73 25.08
CA PHE A 279 -6.85 -14.17 25.24
C PHE A 279 -5.52 -14.54 25.92
N LEU A 280 -4.44 -13.85 25.57
CA LEU A 280 -3.15 -14.04 26.24
C LEU A 280 -3.16 -13.71 27.73
N LEU A 281 -3.76 -12.58 28.10
CA LEU A 281 -3.86 -12.18 29.50
C LEU A 281 -4.68 -13.17 30.32
N THR A 282 -5.63 -13.86 29.69
CA THR A 282 -6.48 -14.86 30.36
C THR A 282 -5.86 -16.25 30.46
N MET A 283 -4.84 -16.59 29.66
CA MET A 283 -4.23 -17.93 29.62
C MET A 283 -3.26 -18.24 30.78
N GLY A 284 -3.04 -17.32 31.72
CA GLY A 284 -2.47 -17.61 33.04
C GLY A 284 -1.02 -18.12 33.11
N GLY A 285 -0.31 -18.29 32.00
CA GLY A 285 1.06 -18.84 31.97
C GLY A 285 2.05 -17.96 31.22
N PHE A 286 2.98 -17.32 31.94
CA PHE A 286 4.10 -16.57 31.35
C PHE A 286 5.32 -17.49 31.10
N GLY A 287 5.14 -18.50 30.26
CA GLY A 287 6.21 -19.42 29.85
C GLY A 287 7.03 -18.90 28.65
N GLY A 288 8.02 -19.69 28.20
CA GLY A 288 8.89 -19.38 27.04
C GLY A 288 8.15 -19.19 25.70
N GLU A 289 6.87 -19.55 25.64
CA GLU A 289 5.99 -19.33 24.48
C GLU A 289 5.40 -17.90 24.44
N TRP A 290 5.60 -17.07 25.46
CA TRP A 290 5.02 -15.72 25.52
C TRP A 290 5.65 -14.75 24.50
N THR A 291 6.93 -14.90 24.19
CA THR A 291 7.67 -14.00 23.27
C THR A 291 7.02 -13.88 21.89
N PRO A 292 6.75 -14.97 21.13
CA PRO A 292 6.12 -14.86 19.82
C PRO A 292 4.73 -14.21 19.89
N VAL A 293 3.96 -14.45 20.96
CA VAL A 293 2.62 -13.87 21.05
C VAL A 293 2.65 -12.41 21.51
N ALA A 294 3.58 -12.01 22.37
CA ALA A 294 3.80 -10.60 22.71
C ALA A 294 4.22 -9.79 21.47
N ILE A 295 5.11 -10.36 20.64
CA ILE A 295 5.49 -9.78 19.35
C ILE A 295 4.27 -9.64 18.43
N MET A 296 3.46 -10.70 18.29
CA MET A 296 2.26 -10.68 17.46
C MET A 296 1.21 -9.67 17.98
N GLY A 297 1.05 -9.56 19.29
CA GLY A 297 0.17 -8.58 19.94
C GLY A 297 0.64 -7.15 19.66
N PHE A 298 1.93 -6.87 19.79
CA PHE A 298 2.50 -5.57 19.44
C PHE A 298 2.25 -5.21 17.98
N PHE A 299 2.54 -6.13 17.04
CA PHE A 299 2.26 -5.90 15.62
C PHE A 299 0.77 -5.71 15.35
N SER A 300 -0.11 -6.43 16.04
CA SER A 300 -1.57 -6.26 15.91
C SER A 300 -2.02 -4.85 16.30
N VAL A 301 -1.45 -4.27 17.37
CA VAL A 301 -1.72 -2.87 17.77
C VAL A 301 -1.20 -1.88 16.74
N VAL A 302 0.02 -2.07 16.22
CA VAL A 302 0.59 -1.22 15.17
C VAL A 302 -0.27 -1.27 13.91
N VAL A 303 -0.66 -2.48 13.48
CA VAL A 303 -1.57 -2.70 12.35
C VAL A 303 -2.89 -1.98 12.61
N LEU A 304 -3.48 -2.12 13.80
CA LEU A 304 -4.74 -1.46 14.14
C LEU A 304 -4.65 0.06 14.09
N PHE A 305 -3.54 0.65 14.53
CA PHE A 305 -3.35 2.10 14.47
C PHE A 305 -3.19 2.59 13.03
N VAL A 306 -2.33 1.93 12.24
CA VAL A 306 -2.08 2.28 10.84
C VAL A 306 -3.36 2.10 10.02
N TRP A 307 -4.01 0.95 10.15
CA TRP A 307 -5.26 0.65 9.46
C TRP A 307 -6.41 1.50 9.96
N GLY A 308 -6.49 1.80 11.26
CA GLY A 308 -7.55 2.65 11.81
C GLY A 308 -7.48 4.09 11.28
N ARG A 309 -6.26 4.64 11.14
CA ARG A 309 -6.08 5.95 10.49
C ARG A 309 -6.50 5.92 9.03
N TRP A 310 -6.08 4.89 8.30
CA TRP A 310 -6.48 4.72 6.91
C TRP A 310 -7.99 4.50 6.78
N TRP A 311 -8.58 3.68 7.66
CA TRP A 311 -10.01 3.38 7.69
C TRP A 311 -10.83 4.63 7.92
N TYR A 312 -10.40 5.46 8.87
CA TYR A 312 -10.99 6.76 9.13
C TYR A 312 -10.88 7.69 7.93
N ALA A 313 -9.77 7.70 7.20
CA ALA A 313 -9.59 8.53 6.00
C ALA A 313 -10.55 8.14 4.86
N GLN A 314 -10.84 6.85 4.67
CA GLN A 314 -11.75 6.39 3.61
C GLN A 314 -13.23 6.75 3.87
N ARG A 315 -13.58 7.31 5.03
CA ARG A 315 -14.97 7.67 5.38
C ARG A 315 -15.61 8.64 4.37
N GLU A 316 -14.80 9.45 3.68
CA GLU A 316 -15.25 10.43 2.68
C GLU A 316 -15.92 9.78 1.45
N HIS A 317 -15.75 8.47 1.26
CA HIS A 317 -16.41 7.72 0.18
C HIS A 317 -17.79 7.15 0.57
N PHE A 318 -18.21 7.33 1.82
CA PHE A 318 -19.47 6.81 2.36
C PHE A 318 -20.47 7.95 2.54
N LEU A 319 -21.75 7.64 2.32
CA LEU A 319 -22.86 8.54 2.57
C LEU A 319 -23.29 8.42 4.03
N GLU A 320 -23.64 9.56 4.65
CA GLU A 320 -24.19 9.61 6.01
C GLU A 320 -25.53 8.90 6.13
#